data_AF-A0A9P9YMQ5-F1
#
_entry.id   AF-A0A9P9YMQ5-F1
#
_cell.length_a   1.000
_cell.length_b   1.000
_cell.length_c   1.000
_cell.angle_alpha   90.00
_cell.angle_beta   90.00
_cell.angle_gamma   90.00
#
_symmetry.space_group_name_H-M   'P 1'
#
loop_
_entity.id
_entity.type
_entity.pdbx_description
1 polymer ?
#
loop_
_entity_poly.entity_id
_entity_poly.type
_entity_poly.pdbx_seq_one_letter_code
_entity_poly.pdbx_strand_id
1 'polypeptide(L)'
;MAAERDLEKTAQNTTLNILFDSTGNFLLYPTMLGIKVINVVTNRCVTILGKTDNIRPLQVALFQGRIKRQKAAITMEQEASENPALQNILNDPTAFCTAYKLVNTSNKCCRT
;
A
#
# COMPACT_ATOMS: atom_id res chain seq x y z
N MET A 1 4.38 22.34 8.97
CA MET A 1 4.40 21.87 10.39
C MET A 1 5.85 21.64 10.85
N ALA A 2 6.18 21.66 12.14
CA ALA A 2 7.58 21.47 12.61
C ALA A 2 8.23 20.18 12.06
N ALA A 3 7.51 19.05 12.12
CA ALA A 3 7.99 17.76 11.61
C ALA A 3 8.24 17.71 10.08
N GLU A 4 7.64 18.62 9.31
CA GLU A 4 7.85 18.72 7.85
C GLU A 4 9.20 19.38 7.56
N ARG A 5 9.52 20.46 8.30
CA ARG A 5 10.83 21.12 8.24
C ARG A 5 11.96 20.21 8.71
N ASP A 6 11.68 19.30 9.64
CA ASP A 6 12.66 18.33 10.12
C ASP A 6 12.89 17.21 9.10
N LEU A 7 11.83 16.76 8.43
CA LEU A 7 11.93 15.74 7.39
C LEU A 7 12.68 16.26 6.16
N GLU A 8 12.44 17.51 5.74
CA GLU A 8 13.17 18.14 4.62
C GLU A 8 14.68 18.21 4.84
N LYS A 9 15.13 18.32 6.10
CA LYS A 9 16.54 18.33 6.48
C LYS A 9 17.18 16.94 6.53
N THR A 10 16.35 15.90 6.49
CA THR A 10 16.81 14.52 6.64
C THR A 10 16.99 13.88 5.25
N ALA A 11 18.05 13.10 5.06
CA ALA A 11 18.30 12.37 3.82
C ALA A 11 17.18 11.38 3.44
N GLN A 12 16.28 11.06 4.38
CA GLN A 12 15.11 10.22 4.17
C GLN A 12 14.06 10.84 3.24
N ASN A 13 14.08 12.16 3.02
CA ASN A 13 13.16 12.80 2.07
C ASN A 13 13.41 12.37 0.61
N THR A 14 14.59 11.83 0.29
CA THR A 14 14.91 11.38 -1.08
C THR A 14 14.55 9.92 -1.33
N THR A 15 14.03 9.18 -0.34
CA THR A 15 13.71 7.75 -0.48
C THR A 15 12.30 7.48 -0.97
N LEU A 16 11.56 8.53 -1.35
CA LEU A 16 10.21 8.42 -1.88
C LEU A 16 10.17 7.57 -3.14
N ASN A 17 9.15 6.72 -3.26
CA ASN A 17 8.93 5.87 -4.43
C ASN A 17 7.54 6.08 -5.04
N ILE A 18 7.35 5.58 -6.26
CA ILE A 18 6.08 5.60 -6.97
C ILE A 18 5.79 4.17 -7.42
N LEU A 19 4.53 3.75 -7.31
CA LEU A 19 4.10 2.41 -7.66
C LEU A 19 2.83 2.44 -8.51
N PHE A 20 2.73 1.48 -9.41
CA PHE A 20 1.49 1.18 -10.12
C PHE A 20 0.84 -0.08 -9.52
N ASP A 21 -0.49 -0.11 -9.59
CA ASP A 21 -1.29 -1.33 -9.43
C ASP A 21 -0.91 -2.36 -10.52
N SER A 22 -1.11 -3.65 -10.24
CA SER A 22 -1.02 -4.74 -11.23
C SER A 22 -1.85 -4.50 -12.49
N THR A 23 -2.97 -3.80 -12.38
CA THR A 23 -3.81 -3.43 -13.53
C THR A 23 -3.32 -2.19 -14.29
N GLY A 24 -2.39 -1.41 -13.72
CA GLY A 24 -1.87 -0.17 -14.30
C GLY A 24 -2.82 1.03 -14.26
N ASN A 25 -4.04 0.88 -13.73
CA ASN A 25 -5.02 1.98 -13.69
C ASN A 25 -4.78 3.00 -12.57
N PHE A 26 -4.14 2.55 -11.49
CA PHE A 26 -3.88 3.37 -10.30
C PHE A 26 -2.38 3.57 -10.08
N LEU A 27 -2.03 4.81 -9.76
CA LEU A 27 -0.71 5.23 -9.34
C LEU A 27 -0.75 5.65 -7.87
N LEU A 28 0.12 5.03 -7.08
CA LEU A 28 0.27 5.28 -5.66
C LEU A 28 1.60 5.96 -5.42
N TYR A 29 1.58 7.08 -4.68
CA TYR A 29 2.80 7.73 -4.24
C TYR A 29 2.63 8.36 -2.85
N PRO A 30 3.68 8.32 -2.02
CA PRO A 30 3.68 8.93 -0.71
C PRO A 30 3.77 10.45 -0.83
N THR A 31 3.06 11.12 0.06
CA THR A 31 3.14 12.57 0.28
C THR A 31 3.24 12.85 1.77
N MET A 32 3.61 14.08 2.13
CA MET A 32 3.72 14.51 3.54
C MET A 32 2.42 14.34 4.36
N LEU A 33 1.26 14.25 3.69
CA LEU A 33 -0.05 14.12 4.33
C LEU A 33 -0.58 12.68 4.33
N GLY A 34 0.05 11.76 3.59
CA GLY A 34 -0.50 10.42 3.35
C GLY A 34 -0.16 9.89 1.96
N ILE A 35 -0.69 8.72 1.61
CA ILE A 35 -0.45 8.10 0.30
C ILE A 35 -1.56 8.52 -0.64
N LYS A 36 -1.21 9.19 -1.74
CA LYS A 36 -2.18 9.57 -2.77
C LYS A 36 -2.39 8.41 -3.73
N VAL A 37 -3.67 8.14 -4.02
CA VAL A 37 -4.09 7.18 -5.04
C VAL A 37 -4.69 7.96 -6.20
N ILE A 38 -3.97 8.00 -7.31
CA ILE A 38 -4.39 8.67 -8.54
C ILE A 38 -4.85 7.63 -9.54
N ASN A 39 -6.02 7.87 -10.13
CA ASN A 39 -6.42 7.14 -11.32
C ASN A 39 -5.74 7.78 -12.54
N VAL A 40 -4.89 7.02 -13.21
CA VAL A 40 -4.03 7.50 -14.32
C VAL A 40 -4.86 7.85 -15.55
N VAL A 41 -5.95 7.12 -15.80
CA VAL A 41 -6.84 7.34 -16.96
C VAL A 41 -7.59 8.66 -16.83
N THR A 42 -8.13 8.94 -15.66
CA THR A 42 -8.94 10.13 -15.40
C THR A 42 -8.15 11.30 -14.83
N ASN A 43 -6.86 11.10 -14.50
CA ASN A 43 -5.98 12.06 -13.81
C ASN A 43 -6.59 12.65 -12.53
N ARG A 44 -7.49 11.90 -11.87
CA ARG A 44 -8.15 12.33 -10.64
C ARG A 44 -7.59 11.56 -9.44
N CYS A 45 -7.38 12.30 -8.35
CA CYS A 45 -7.08 11.71 -7.05
C CYS A 45 -8.36 11.07 -6.51
N VAL A 46 -8.35 9.74 -6.37
CA VAL A 46 -9.51 8.99 -5.88
C VAL A 46 -9.60 9.10 -4.37
N THR A 47 -8.47 8.89 -3.68
CA THR A 47 -8.41 8.96 -2.24
C THR A 47 -6.98 9.24 -1.74
N ILE A 48 -6.88 9.63 -0.48
CA ILE A 48 -5.61 9.81 0.24
C ILE A 48 -5.65 8.89 1.46
N LEU A 49 -4.83 7.85 1.45
CA LEU A 49 -4.72 6.89 2.55
C LEU A 49 -3.93 7.52 3.70
N GLY A 50 -4.36 7.28 4.94
CA GLY A 50 -3.67 7.75 6.14
C GLY A 50 -3.77 9.26 6.41
N LYS A 51 -4.66 9.98 5.71
CA LYS A 51 -4.86 11.43 5.90
C LYS A 51 -5.22 11.79 7.34
N THR A 52 -6.01 10.97 8.02
CA THR A 52 -6.45 11.19 9.41
C THR A 52 -5.41 10.79 10.43
N ASP A 53 -4.49 9.89 10.07
CA ASP A 53 -3.53 9.28 10.99
C ASP A 53 -2.28 10.13 11.18
N ASN A 54 -2.20 11.30 10.53
CA ASN A 54 -1.05 12.21 10.55
C ASN A 54 0.29 11.50 10.25
N ILE A 55 0.24 10.45 9.44
CA ILE A 55 1.43 9.70 9.01
C ILE A 55 2.17 10.47 7.91
N ARG A 56 3.50 10.38 7.94
CA ARG A 56 4.40 10.91 6.89
C ARG A 56 5.01 9.73 6.14
N PRO A 57 4.28 9.08 5.22
CA PRO A 57 4.78 7.90 4.52
C PRO A 57 5.96 8.28 3.62
N LEU A 58 6.94 7.37 3.51
CA LEU A 58 8.15 7.52 2.72
C LEU A 58 8.21 6.51 1.58
N GLN A 59 8.29 5.22 1.89
CA GLN A 59 8.23 4.16 0.87
C GLN A 59 6.91 3.43 0.98
N VAL A 60 6.27 3.19 -0.15
CA VAL A 60 5.02 2.44 -0.26
C VAL A 60 5.32 1.09 -0.93
N ALA A 61 4.55 0.07 -0.62
CA ALA A 61 4.52 -1.23 -1.29
C ALA A 61 3.07 -1.73 -1.35
N LEU A 62 2.71 -2.51 -2.36
CA LEU A 62 1.37 -3.05 -2.54
C LEU A 62 1.42 -4.57 -2.62
N PHE A 63 0.73 -5.25 -1.72
CA PHE A 63 0.53 -6.69 -1.76
C PHE A 63 -0.75 -6.99 -2.52
N GLN A 64 -0.63 -7.65 -3.67
CA GLN A 64 -1.74 -7.98 -4.56
C GLN A 64 -1.85 -9.50 -4.80
N GLY A 65 -1.16 -10.28 -3.97
CA GLY A 65 -1.12 -11.73 -4.08
C GLY A 65 -2.35 -12.42 -3.49
N ARG A 66 -2.58 -13.67 -3.88
CA ARG A 66 -3.60 -14.51 -3.26
C ARG A 66 -3.05 -15.12 -1.96
N ILE A 67 -3.68 -14.83 -0.82
CA ILE A 67 -3.35 -15.48 0.45
C ILE A 67 -4.02 -16.84 0.47
N LYS A 68 -3.22 -17.91 0.39
CA LYS A 68 -3.69 -19.29 0.56
C LYS A 68 -4.00 -19.53 2.04
N ARG A 69 -5.27 -19.52 2.44
CA ARG A 69 -5.69 -20.03 3.76
C ARG A 69 -5.59 -21.55 3.70
N GLN A 70 -4.56 -22.14 4.30
CA GLN A 70 -4.41 -23.60 4.33
C GLN A 70 -5.57 -24.24 5.10
N LYS A 71 -6.51 -24.81 4.37
CA LYS A 71 -7.22 -26.04 4.77
C LYS A 71 -7.03 -27.01 3.61
N ALA A 72 -6.09 -27.95 3.81
CA ALA A 72 -5.59 -28.94 2.85
C ALA A 72 -4.67 -28.38 1.74
N ALA A 73 -3.63 -29.16 1.43
CA ALA A 73 -2.71 -28.88 0.33
C ALA A 73 -3.48 -28.97 -1.00
N ILE A 74 -3.57 -27.86 -1.71
CA ILE A 74 -4.04 -27.81 -3.09
C ILE A 74 -2.99 -28.49 -3.97
N THR A 75 -3.41 -29.38 -4.86
CA THR A 75 -2.48 -30.08 -5.77
C THR A 75 -2.05 -29.13 -6.89
N MET A 76 -0.84 -29.30 -7.43
CA MET A 76 -0.28 -28.38 -8.45
C MET A 76 -1.15 -28.33 -9.71
N GLU A 77 -1.86 -29.42 -10.01
CA GLU A 77 -2.78 -29.54 -11.14
C GLU A 77 -4.04 -28.69 -10.93
N GLN A 78 -4.50 -28.53 -9.68
CA GLN A 78 -5.62 -27.66 -9.35
C GLN A 78 -5.25 -26.17 -9.39
N GLU A 79 -3.99 -25.82 -9.15
CA GLU A 79 -3.49 -24.43 -9.30
C GLU A 79 -3.25 -24.07 -10.76
N ALA A 80 -2.74 -25.00 -11.57
CA ALA A 80 -2.54 -24.80 -13.00
C ALA A 80 -3.87 -24.79 -13.78
N SER A 81 -4.90 -25.45 -13.25
CA SER A 81 -6.25 -25.34 -13.77
C SER A 81 -6.82 -23.96 -13.39
N GLU A 82 -7.11 -23.12 -14.37
CA GLU A 82 -7.80 -21.83 -14.19
C GLU A 82 -9.26 -22.01 -13.77
N ASN A 83 -9.53 -22.78 -12.72
CA ASN A 83 -10.86 -23.10 -12.26
C ASN A 83 -11.49 -21.88 -11.56
N PRO A 84 -12.51 -21.24 -12.15
CA PRO A 84 -13.13 -20.02 -11.60
C PRO A 84 -13.71 -20.22 -10.19
N ALA A 85 -14.09 -21.46 -9.83
CA ALA A 85 -14.63 -21.77 -8.51
C ALA A 85 -13.61 -21.59 -7.37
N LEU A 86 -12.32 -21.81 -7.65
CA LEU A 86 -11.21 -21.63 -6.70
C LEU A 86 -10.67 -20.19 -6.68
N GLN A 87 -11.02 -19.37 -7.67
CA GLN A 87 -10.55 -17.98 -7.79
C GLN A 87 -11.35 -16.98 -6.92
N ASN A 88 -12.44 -17.42 -6.30
CA ASN A 88 -13.41 -16.55 -5.60
C ASN A 88 -12.93 -15.94 -4.28
N ILE A 89 -11.66 -16.12 -3.90
CA ILE A 89 -11.05 -15.33 -2.84
C ILE A 89 -10.33 -14.15 -3.51
N LEU A 90 -11.13 -13.18 -3.98
CA LEU A 90 -10.62 -11.85 -4.31
C LEU A 90 -10.11 -11.25 -3.01
N ASN A 91 -8.79 -11.16 -2.86
CA ASN A 91 -8.19 -10.44 -1.76
C ASN A 91 -8.05 -8.98 -2.18
N ASP A 92 -8.50 -8.07 -1.32
CA ASP A 92 -8.26 -6.65 -1.54
C ASP A 92 -6.74 -6.39 -1.52
N PRO A 93 -6.23 -5.55 -2.43
CA PRO A 93 -4.81 -5.22 -2.45
C PRO A 93 -4.45 -4.43 -1.17
N THR A 94 -3.47 -4.93 -0.43
CA THR A 94 -3.06 -4.34 0.86
C THR A 94 -1.84 -3.46 0.67
N ALA A 95 -1.98 -2.17 0.97
CA ALA A 95 -0.87 -1.22 0.93
C ALA A 95 -0.09 -1.21 2.26
N PHE A 96 1.23 -1.29 2.17
CA PHE A 96 2.16 -1.13 3.27
C PHE A 96 3.03 0.10 3.03
N CYS A 97 3.44 0.79 4.09
CA CYS A 97 4.37 1.90 3.95
C CYS A 97 5.32 2.03 5.13
N THR A 98 6.51 2.56 4.87
CA THR A 98 7.40 3.10 5.90
C THR A 98 7.01 4.56 6.15
N ALA A 99 7.15 5.06 7.37
CA ALA A 99 6.79 6.43 7.70
C ALA A 99 7.82 7.09 8.62
N TYR A 100 8.02 8.40 8.42
CA TYR A 100 8.88 9.20 9.29
C TYR A 100 8.13 9.60 10.57
N LYS A 101 8.67 9.15 11.72
CA LYS A 101 8.29 9.55 13.08
C LYS A 101 6.77 9.59 13.32
N LEU A 102 6.23 8.53 13.95
CA LEU A 102 4.83 8.52 14.38
C LEU A 102 4.61 9.60 15.46
N VAL A 103 3.71 10.54 15.23
CA VAL A 103 3.20 11.40 16.32
C VAL A 103 2.31 10.52 17.18
N ASN A 104 2.72 10.25 18.42
CA ASN A 104 2.10 9.32 19.36
C ASN A 104 0.56 9.27 19.31
N THR A 105 0.03 8.23 18.66
CA THR A 105 -1.22 7.57 19.06
C THR A 105 -0.98 6.07 18.99
N SER A 106 -0.82 5.44 20.16
CA SER A 106 -0.97 4.01 20.44
C SER A 106 -0.59 3.05 19.30
N ASN A 107 0.63 2.50 19.31
CA ASN A 107 1.01 1.19 18.73
C ASN A 107 0.08 0.59 17.66
N LYS A 108 -0.27 1.33 16.61
CA LYS A 108 -0.79 0.77 15.36
C LYS A 108 0.40 0.60 14.44
N CYS A 109 1.33 -0.21 14.91
CA CYS A 109 2.07 -1.04 13.98
C CYS A 109 0.97 -1.79 13.24
N CYS A 110 0.81 -1.53 11.94
CA CYS A 110 0.29 -2.54 11.02
C CYS A 110 1.23 -3.74 11.15
N ARG A 111 1.04 -4.52 12.22
CA ARG A 111 1.67 -5.83 12.37
C ARG A 111 1.03 -6.67 11.28
N THR A 112 1.91 -7.23 10.46
CA THR A 112 1.68 -8.32 9.51
C THR A 112 0.69 -9.34 10.02
#